data_AF-A0A257MGP6-F1
#
_entry.id   AF-A0A257MGP6-F1
#
_cell.length_a   1.000
_cell.length_b   1.000
_cell.length_c   1.000
_cell.angle_alpha   90.00
_cell.angle_beta   90.00
_cell.angle_gamma   90.00
#
_symmetry.space_group_name_H-M   'P 1'
#
loop_
_entity.id
_entity.type
_entity.pdbx_description
1 polymer ?
#
loop_
_entity_poly.entity_id
_entity_poly.type
_entity_poly.pdbx_seq_one_letter_code
_entity_poly.pdbx_strand_id
1 'polypeptide(L)'
;MKNFIYRQKLRKALIIFSFVLLPATFAYISCPIIIGGASEGIASGGLIVFVLIFISSLFLGRLWCGWLCPGGGLQEIYFQINNKQVKAGRLNWFKYLVFMAIILVPLISAIHSAGGIKSIDLFYGTEDGISIAKAGAYTIFFVQIAFFTIFALLAGKRGFCHYFCPIAVIMILGRKMRNMLAWPALHLSAEKDRCSDCMRCSKNCPMSLDVNIMVRQESMEDSECILCGCCVDVCPKRAIRYALVG
;
A
#
# COMPACT_ATOMS: atom_id res chain seq x y z
N MET A 1 -25.39 -9.47 -11.38
CA MET A 1 -24.10 -10.22 -11.43
C MET A 1 -23.00 -9.51 -12.22
N LYS A 2 -23.31 -8.63 -13.19
CA LYS A 2 -22.30 -7.96 -14.06
C LYS A 2 -21.36 -6.97 -13.34
N ASN A 3 -21.80 -6.27 -12.29
CA ASN A 3 -21.03 -5.17 -11.69
C ASN A 3 -19.79 -5.61 -10.89
N PHE A 4 -19.75 -6.83 -10.34
CA PHE A 4 -18.65 -7.31 -9.50
C PHE A 4 -17.39 -7.69 -10.31
N ILE A 5 -17.59 -8.30 -11.47
CA ILE A 5 -16.50 -8.61 -12.41
C ILE A 5 -15.84 -7.31 -12.90
N TYR A 6 -16.64 -6.26 -13.10
CA TYR A 6 -16.14 -4.96 -13.53
C TYR A 6 -15.22 -4.31 -12.49
N ARG A 7 -15.58 -4.36 -11.20
CA ARG A 7 -14.76 -3.79 -10.11
C ARG A 7 -13.35 -4.35 -10.09
N GLN A 8 -13.19 -5.68 -10.09
CA GLN A 8 -11.86 -6.28 -10.03
C GLN A 8 -11.06 -6.08 -11.31
N LYS A 9 -11.73 -6.05 -12.48
CA LYS A 9 -11.06 -5.70 -13.74
C LYS A 9 -10.54 -4.27 -13.71
N LEU A 10 -11.36 -3.30 -13.28
CA LEU A 10 -10.96 -1.90 -13.14
C LEU A 10 -9.83 -1.74 -12.13
N ARG A 11 -9.93 -2.36 -10.95
CA ARG A 11 -8.87 -2.33 -9.92
C ARG A 11 -7.54 -2.83 -10.46
N LYS A 12 -7.53 -3.98 -11.13
CA LYS A 12 -6.33 -4.56 -11.74
C LYS A 12 -5.78 -3.67 -12.86
N ALA A 13 -6.64 -3.11 -13.70
CA ALA A 13 -6.23 -2.19 -14.75
C ALA A 13 -5.56 -0.94 -14.16
N LEU A 14 -6.16 -0.32 -13.14
CA LEU A 14 -5.61 0.88 -12.48
C LEU A 14 -4.25 0.60 -11.82
N ILE A 15 -4.13 -0.50 -11.06
CA ILE A 15 -2.88 -0.78 -10.34
C ILE A 15 -1.74 -1.19 -11.29
N ILE A 16 -2.05 -1.86 -12.40
CA ILE A 16 -1.08 -2.18 -13.46
C ILE A 16 -0.71 -0.91 -14.23
N PHE A 17 -1.67 -0.04 -14.53
CA PHE A 17 -1.41 1.25 -15.16
C PHE A 17 -0.49 2.12 -14.29
N SER A 18 -0.73 2.17 -12.97
CA SER A 18 0.19 2.82 -12.04
C SER A 18 1.62 2.26 -12.11
N PHE A 19 1.76 0.93 -12.24
CA PHE A 19 3.08 0.31 -12.41
C PHE A 19 3.76 0.72 -13.72
N VAL A 20 3.02 0.79 -14.83
CA VAL A 20 3.54 1.26 -16.12
C VAL A 20 3.99 2.73 -16.04
N LEU A 21 3.30 3.55 -15.24
CA LEU A 21 3.67 4.95 -14.96
C LEU A 21 4.76 5.09 -13.87
N LEU A 22 5.26 4.00 -13.30
CA LEU A 22 6.29 4.06 -12.26
C LEU A 22 7.57 4.78 -12.71
N PRO A 23 8.08 4.64 -13.95
CA PRO A 23 9.24 5.39 -14.42
C PRO A 23 9.11 6.91 -14.30
N ALA A 24 7.92 7.44 -14.53
CA ALA A 24 7.64 8.88 -14.39
C ALA A 24 7.39 9.27 -12.92
N THR A 25 6.74 8.41 -12.14
CA THR A 25 6.31 8.70 -10.77
C THR A 25 7.31 8.28 -9.68
N PHE A 26 8.46 7.70 -10.05
CA PHE A 26 9.42 7.10 -9.12
C PHE A 26 9.95 8.08 -8.06
N ALA A 27 10.30 9.32 -8.45
CA ALA A 27 10.77 10.37 -7.53
C ALA A 27 9.79 10.64 -6.39
N TYR A 28 8.49 10.49 -6.65
CA TYR A 28 7.44 10.80 -5.69
C TYR A 28 7.18 9.68 -4.67
N ILE A 29 7.66 8.46 -4.96
CA ILE A 29 7.40 7.27 -4.13
C ILE A 29 8.70 6.76 -3.48
N SER A 30 9.85 7.11 -4.04
CA SER A 30 11.17 6.67 -3.59
C SER A 30 11.60 7.34 -2.27
N CYS A 31 11.77 6.53 -1.22
CA CYS A 31 12.17 7.01 0.10
C CYS A 31 13.53 7.74 0.10
N PRO A 32 14.58 7.25 -0.58
CA PRO A 32 15.88 7.95 -0.65
C PRO A 32 15.80 9.36 -1.24
N ILE A 33 14.96 9.58 -2.26
CA ILE A 33 14.82 10.90 -2.91
C ILE A 33 14.14 11.89 -1.97
N ILE A 34 13.12 11.43 -1.22
CA ILE A 34 12.43 12.25 -0.22
C ILE A 34 13.39 12.72 0.88
N ILE A 35 14.24 11.82 1.36
CA ILE A 35 15.23 12.11 2.42
C ILE A 35 16.33 13.03 1.89
N GLY A 36 16.80 12.81 0.65
CA GLY A 36 17.75 13.70 -0.02
C GLY A 36 17.23 15.13 -0.10
N GLY A 37 16.00 15.32 -0.59
CA GLY A 37 15.37 16.64 -0.63
C GLY A 37 15.23 17.28 0.75
N ALA A 38 14.80 16.51 1.75
CA ALA A 38 14.71 17.00 3.12
C ALA A 38 16.06 17.44 3.69
N SER A 39 17.16 16.79 3.31
CA SER A 39 18.51 17.12 3.80
C SER A 39 19.05 18.44 3.24
N GLU A 40 18.54 18.86 2.09
CA GLU A 40 18.78 20.18 1.48
C GLU A 40 17.79 21.25 1.99
N GLY A 41 16.86 20.87 2.88
CA GLY A 41 15.79 21.75 3.38
C GLY A 41 14.66 21.95 2.37
N ILE A 42 14.51 21.06 1.40
CA ILE A 42 13.52 21.13 0.34
C ILE A 42 12.37 20.17 0.64
N ALA A 43 11.14 20.69 0.71
CA ALA A 43 9.95 19.86 0.69
C ALA A 43 9.72 19.33 -0.74
N SER A 44 10.24 18.14 -1.00
CA SER A 44 10.10 17.46 -2.29
C SER A 44 8.64 17.08 -2.58
N GLY A 45 8.30 16.95 -3.86
CA GLY A 45 7.00 16.42 -4.28
C GLY A 45 6.67 15.05 -3.66
N GLY A 46 7.66 14.19 -3.42
CA GLY A 46 7.46 12.90 -2.77
C GLY A 46 7.03 13.02 -1.30
N LEU A 47 7.56 14.00 -0.56
CA LEU A 47 7.12 14.30 0.81
C LEU A 47 5.64 14.69 0.81
N ILE A 48 5.23 15.53 -0.14
CA ILE A 48 3.83 15.95 -0.31
C ILE A 48 2.94 14.75 -0.64
N VAL A 49 3.38 13.87 -1.54
CA VAL A 49 2.64 12.63 -1.86
C VAL A 49 2.51 11.73 -0.62
N PHE A 50 3.54 11.62 0.22
CA PHE A 50 3.47 10.84 1.47
C PHE A 50 2.44 11.43 2.45
N VAL A 51 2.41 12.75 2.59
CA VAL A 51 1.39 13.46 3.40
C VAL A 51 -0.01 13.24 2.83
N LEU A 52 -0.19 13.35 1.51
CA LEU A 52 -1.48 13.10 0.86
C LEU A 52 -1.93 11.65 1.03
N ILE A 53 -1.03 10.67 0.92
CA ILE A 53 -1.34 9.27 1.17
C ILE A 53 -1.77 9.09 2.63
N PHE A 54 -1.08 9.72 3.59
CA PHE A 54 -1.46 9.68 4.99
C PHE A 54 -2.86 10.28 5.22
N ILE A 55 -3.14 11.47 4.70
CA ILE A 55 -4.46 12.11 4.79
C ILE A 55 -5.53 11.23 4.15
N SER A 56 -5.27 10.70 2.96
CA SER A 56 -6.21 9.80 2.28
C SER A 56 -6.53 8.56 3.12
N SER A 57 -5.56 8.07 3.91
CA SER A 57 -5.74 6.90 4.75
C SER A 57 -6.66 7.12 5.96
N LEU A 58 -6.85 8.37 6.37
CA LEU A 58 -7.85 8.72 7.39
C LEU A 58 -9.28 8.43 6.91
N PHE A 59 -9.56 8.64 5.62
CA PHE A 59 -10.90 8.44 5.05
C PHE A 59 -11.06 7.07 4.36
N LEU A 60 -10.03 6.65 3.62
CA LEU A 60 -10.07 5.49 2.74
C LEU A 60 -9.22 4.32 3.26
N GLY A 61 -8.60 4.43 4.44
CA GLY A 61 -7.75 3.40 5.01
C GLY A 61 -6.57 3.08 4.09
N ARG A 62 -6.41 1.82 3.73
CA ARG A 62 -5.29 1.38 2.85
C ARG A 62 -5.70 1.16 1.40
N LEU A 63 -6.76 1.84 0.94
CA LEU A 63 -7.28 1.68 -0.42
C LEU A 63 -6.22 1.95 -1.50
N TRP A 64 -5.32 2.93 -1.28
CA TRP A 64 -4.24 3.24 -2.23
C TRP A 64 -3.37 2.02 -2.54
N CYS A 65 -3.02 1.20 -1.54
CA CYS A 65 -2.27 -0.05 -1.72
C CYS A 65 -2.95 -1.07 -2.64
N GLY A 66 -4.29 -1.09 -2.67
CA GLY A 66 -5.09 -2.04 -3.45
C GLY A 66 -5.46 -1.56 -4.84
N TRP A 67 -5.40 -0.25 -5.11
CA TRP A 67 -5.95 0.37 -6.31
C TRP A 67 -4.95 1.20 -7.13
N LEU A 68 -3.97 1.84 -6.48
CA LEU A 68 -3.09 2.83 -7.14
C LEU A 68 -1.59 2.59 -6.90
N CYS A 69 -1.21 1.77 -5.92
CA CYS A 69 0.18 1.52 -5.59
C CYS A 69 0.93 0.75 -6.71
N PRO A 70 1.97 1.33 -7.33
CA PRO A 70 2.71 0.67 -8.42
C PRO A 70 3.47 -0.58 -7.96
N GLY A 71 4.07 -0.54 -6.76
CA GLY A 71 4.70 -1.73 -6.17
C GLY A 71 3.68 -2.85 -5.92
N GLY A 72 2.44 -2.50 -5.59
CA GLY A 72 1.34 -3.45 -5.50
C GLY A 72 0.95 -4.07 -6.84
N GLY A 73 0.97 -3.27 -7.91
CA GLY A 73 0.70 -3.72 -9.27
C GLY A 73 1.73 -4.75 -9.73
N LEU A 74 3.02 -4.45 -9.53
CA LEU A 74 4.10 -5.38 -9.82
C LEU A 74 3.90 -6.71 -9.09
N GLN A 75 3.62 -6.67 -7.78
CA GLN A 75 3.40 -7.89 -7.01
C GLN A 75 2.18 -8.69 -7.46
N GLU A 76 1.09 -8.04 -7.90
CA GLU A 76 -0.08 -8.75 -8.42
C GLU A 76 0.16 -9.41 -9.78
N ILE A 77 1.03 -8.84 -10.62
CA ILE A 77 1.50 -9.50 -11.86
C ILE A 77 2.21 -10.81 -11.49
N TYR A 78 3.10 -10.76 -10.48
CA TYR A 78 3.82 -11.94 -10.00
C TYR A 78 2.95 -13.02 -9.34
N PHE A 79 1.67 -12.77 -9.05
CA PHE A 79 0.77 -13.82 -8.55
C PHE A 79 0.57 -14.94 -9.56
N GLN A 80 0.79 -14.68 -10.86
CA GLN A 80 0.76 -15.72 -11.88
C GLN A 80 1.93 -16.72 -11.75
N ILE A 81 3.01 -16.32 -11.10
CA ILE A 81 4.21 -17.12 -10.88
C ILE A 81 4.22 -17.71 -9.47
N ASN A 82 4.11 -16.86 -8.44
CA ASN A 82 4.04 -17.29 -7.05
C ASN A 82 2.77 -16.76 -6.36
N ASN A 83 1.75 -17.62 -6.31
CA ASN A 83 0.47 -17.32 -5.65
C ASN A 83 0.40 -17.82 -4.19
N LYS A 84 1.54 -18.14 -3.57
CA LYS A 84 1.58 -18.64 -2.18
C LYS A 84 1.06 -17.59 -1.22
N GLN A 85 0.21 -18.01 -0.29
CA GLN A 85 -0.24 -17.15 0.81
C GLN A 85 0.91 -16.89 1.77
N VAL A 86 1.14 -15.61 2.07
CA VAL A 86 2.14 -15.17 3.04
C VAL A 86 1.59 -15.37 4.44
N LYS A 87 2.33 -16.11 5.28
CA LYS A 87 2.06 -16.23 6.72
C LYS A 87 3.05 -15.37 7.49
N ALA A 88 2.87 -14.05 7.42
CA ALA A 88 3.84 -13.14 7.99
C ALA A 88 3.91 -13.19 9.53
N GLY A 89 2.83 -13.55 10.24
CA GLY A 89 2.86 -13.77 11.69
C GLY A 89 3.56 -12.62 12.45
N ARG A 90 4.61 -12.94 13.22
CA ARG A 90 5.44 -11.95 13.94
C ARG A 90 6.35 -11.13 13.03
N LEU A 91 6.74 -11.65 11.87
CA LEU A 91 7.59 -10.93 10.90
C LEU A 91 6.89 -9.71 10.30
N ASN A 92 5.55 -9.61 10.39
CA ASN A 92 4.83 -8.37 10.08
C ASN A 92 5.30 -7.18 10.92
N TRP A 93 5.92 -7.40 12.09
CA TRP A 93 6.47 -6.31 12.89
C TRP A 93 7.71 -5.67 12.24
N PHE A 94 8.43 -6.42 11.40
CA PHE A 94 9.68 -5.97 10.80
C PHE A 94 9.51 -4.69 9.98
N LYS A 95 8.37 -4.52 9.29
CA LYS A 95 8.09 -3.30 8.52
C LYS A 95 8.07 -2.03 9.39
N TYR A 96 7.72 -2.14 10.68
CA TYR A 96 7.76 -0.99 11.59
C TYR A 96 9.20 -0.61 11.93
N LEU A 97 10.09 -1.58 12.13
CA LEU A 97 11.53 -1.34 12.28
C LEU A 97 12.08 -0.70 11.01
N VAL A 98 11.76 -1.24 9.84
CA VAL A 98 12.17 -0.69 8.54
C VAL A 98 11.65 0.74 8.36
N PHE A 99 10.39 1.02 8.73
CA PHE A 99 9.83 2.37 8.69
C PHE A 99 10.61 3.35 9.58
N MET A 100 10.95 2.94 10.82
CA MET A 100 11.75 3.76 11.72
C MET A 100 13.15 4.02 11.14
N ALA A 101 13.81 2.99 10.62
CA ALA A 101 15.19 3.05 10.14
C ALA A 101 15.34 3.77 8.80
N ILE A 102 14.38 3.62 7.88
CA ILE A 102 14.47 4.14 6.51
C ILE A 102 13.74 5.48 6.36
N ILE A 103 12.61 5.70 7.04
CA ILE A 103 11.83 6.93 6.90
C ILE A 103 11.99 7.82 8.12
N LEU A 104 11.57 7.38 9.30
CA LEU A 104 11.36 8.31 10.41
C LEU A 104 12.69 8.93 10.90
N VAL A 105 13.69 8.11 11.20
CA VAL A 105 14.98 8.58 11.72
C VAL A 105 15.74 9.42 10.67
N PRO A 106 15.92 8.96 9.43
CA PRO A 106 16.61 9.77 8.42
C PRO A 106 15.90 11.07 8.07
N LEU A 107 14.56 11.07 8.01
CA LEU A 107 13.79 12.28 7.70
C LEU A 107 13.92 13.33 8.80
N ILE A 108 13.81 12.93 10.08
CA ILE A 108 14.01 13.86 11.21
C ILE A 108 15.45 14.38 11.22
N SER A 109 16.43 13.51 11.02
CA SER A 109 17.85 13.89 10.95
C SER A 109 18.10 14.89 9.82
N ALA A 110 17.53 14.65 8.64
CA ALA A 110 17.67 15.50 7.47
C ALA A 110 17.06 16.89 7.68
N ILE A 111 15.85 16.95 8.26
CA ILE A 111 15.19 18.23 8.58
C ILE A 111 15.99 19.01 9.63
N HIS A 112 16.53 18.32 10.64
CA HIS A 112 17.34 18.97 11.68
C HIS A 112 18.67 19.47 11.10
N SER A 113 19.37 18.69 10.28
CA SER A 113 20.63 19.12 9.66
C SER A 113 20.46 20.30 8.71
N ALA A 114 19.30 20.41 8.04
CA ALA A 114 19.00 21.53 7.15
C ALA A 114 18.59 22.81 7.91
N GLY A 115 18.29 22.72 9.20
CA GLY A 115 17.70 23.80 9.99
C GLY A 115 16.23 24.05 9.67
N GLY A 116 15.51 23.02 9.21
CA GLY A 116 14.11 23.10 8.78
C GLY A 116 13.90 23.12 7.26
N ILE A 117 12.64 23.17 6.86
CA ILE A 117 12.24 23.25 5.44
C ILE A 117 12.23 24.72 5.01
N LYS A 118 13.07 25.06 4.04
CA LYS A 118 13.29 26.43 3.54
C LYS A 118 12.60 26.70 2.20
N SER A 119 12.37 25.67 1.39
CA SER A 119 11.73 25.78 0.08
C SER A 119 10.87 24.56 -0.24
N ILE A 120 9.96 24.70 -1.21
CA ILE A 120 9.12 23.62 -1.73
C ILE A 120 9.47 23.44 -3.20
N ASP A 121 9.86 22.23 -3.59
CA ASP A 121 10.12 21.88 -4.99
C ASP A 121 9.41 20.56 -5.33
N LEU A 122 8.35 20.69 -6.12
CA LEU A 122 7.53 19.56 -6.58
C LEU A 122 8.26 18.66 -7.58
N PHE A 123 9.32 19.16 -8.22
CA PHE A 123 10.05 18.46 -9.28
C PHE A 123 11.46 18.03 -8.84
N TYR A 124 11.74 18.12 -7.54
CA TYR A 124 13.01 17.66 -6.97
C TYR A 124 13.29 16.20 -7.34
N GLY A 125 14.39 15.97 -8.06
CA GLY A 125 14.77 14.63 -8.54
C GLY A 125 14.10 14.21 -9.86
N THR A 126 13.48 15.12 -10.59
CA THR A 126 13.00 14.92 -11.96
C THR A 126 13.72 15.87 -12.92
N GLU A 127 14.24 15.35 -14.04
CA GLU A 127 14.75 16.15 -15.16
C GLU A 127 13.82 15.91 -16.35
N ASP A 128 13.34 16.98 -17.01
CA ASP A 128 12.41 16.95 -18.15
C ASP A 128 11.10 16.15 -17.96
N GLY A 129 10.61 16.05 -16.72
CA GLY A 129 9.38 15.32 -16.40
C GLY A 129 9.53 13.80 -16.31
N ILE A 130 10.73 13.25 -16.53
CA ILE A 130 11.06 11.83 -16.34
C ILE A 130 12.01 11.70 -15.16
N SER A 131 11.51 11.12 -14.08
CA SER A 131 12.27 10.93 -12.83
C SER A 131 13.55 10.11 -12.97
N ILE A 132 13.68 9.27 -14.00
CA ILE A 132 14.84 8.39 -14.22
C ILE A 132 15.98 9.08 -14.97
N ALA A 133 15.76 10.27 -15.56
CA ALA A 133 16.72 10.92 -16.44
C ALA A 133 18.02 11.37 -15.74
N LYS A 134 17.98 11.63 -14.43
CA LYS A 134 19.17 12.02 -13.64
C LYS A 134 20.13 10.84 -13.47
N ALA A 135 21.43 11.07 -13.72
CA ALA A 135 22.48 10.06 -13.55
C ALA A 135 22.44 9.44 -12.13
N GLY A 136 22.21 8.12 -12.05
CA GLY A 136 22.05 7.38 -10.79
C GLY A 136 20.59 7.06 -10.41
N ALA A 137 19.59 7.77 -10.93
CA ALA A 137 18.18 7.42 -10.69
C ALA A 137 17.80 6.10 -11.38
N TYR A 138 18.39 5.82 -12.55
CA TYR A 138 18.26 4.54 -13.26
C TYR A 138 18.69 3.35 -12.42
N THR A 139 19.87 3.41 -11.79
CA THR A 139 20.36 2.28 -10.98
C THR A 139 19.46 2.02 -9.76
N ILE A 140 19.03 3.06 -9.06
CA ILE A 140 18.10 2.95 -7.93
C ILE A 140 16.76 2.35 -8.38
N PHE A 141 16.23 2.78 -9.54
CA PHE A 141 15.00 2.24 -10.09
C PHE A 141 15.09 0.73 -10.36
N PHE A 142 16.11 0.27 -11.09
CA PHE A 142 16.28 -1.16 -11.38
C PHE A 142 16.53 -1.99 -10.12
N VAL A 143 17.30 -1.47 -9.16
CA VAL A 143 17.49 -2.12 -7.87
C VAL A 143 16.15 -2.25 -7.13
N GLN A 144 15.31 -1.22 -7.13
CA GLN A 144 13.99 -1.26 -6.48
C GLN A 144 13.05 -2.26 -7.14
N ILE A 145 13.03 -2.33 -8.47
CA ILE A 145 12.25 -3.32 -9.23
C ILE A 145 12.74 -4.74 -8.94
N ALA A 146 14.05 -4.96 -8.97
CA ALA A 146 14.67 -6.24 -8.63
C ALA A 146 14.31 -6.64 -7.19
N PHE A 147 14.35 -5.69 -6.25
CA PHE A 147 13.98 -5.92 -4.86
C PHE A 147 12.51 -6.36 -4.72
N PHE A 148 11.57 -5.64 -5.34
CA PHE A 148 10.15 -6.04 -5.33
C PHE A 148 9.94 -7.42 -5.97
N THR A 149 10.66 -7.70 -7.07
CA THR A 149 10.59 -8.97 -7.79
C THR A 149 11.07 -10.13 -6.92
N ILE A 150 12.23 -10.00 -6.28
CA ILE A 150 12.79 -11.02 -5.38
C ILE A 150 11.80 -11.33 -4.25
N PHE A 151 11.24 -10.30 -3.62
CA PHE A 151 10.24 -10.50 -2.56
C PHE A 151 8.96 -11.15 -3.10
N ALA A 152 8.49 -10.77 -4.28
CA ALA A 152 7.30 -11.36 -4.88
C ALA A 152 7.51 -12.85 -5.20
N LEU A 153 8.69 -13.22 -5.71
CA LEU A 153 9.04 -14.59 -6.06
C LEU A 153 9.30 -15.48 -4.84
N LEU A 154 9.92 -14.97 -3.77
CA LEU A 154 10.27 -15.77 -2.59
C LEU A 154 9.15 -15.83 -1.55
N ALA A 155 8.58 -14.69 -1.18
CA ALA A 155 7.59 -14.63 -0.11
C ALA A 155 6.17 -14.97 -0.58
N GLY A 156 5.83 -14.68 -1.84
CA GLY A 156 4.51 -14.88 -2.42
C GLY A 156 3.63 -13.63 -2.36
N LYS A 157 2.32 -13.81 -2.17
CA LYS A 157 1.30 -12.76 -2.26
C LYS A 157 1.64 -11.54 -1.39
N ARG A 158 1.91 -10.40 -2.03
CA ARG A 158 2.21 -9.11 -1.37
C ARG A 158 3.34 -9.20 -0.31
N GLY A 159 4.33 -10.08 -0.50
CA GLY A 159 5.41 -10.30 0.47
C GLY A 159 6.15 -9.03 0.91
N PHE A 160 6.57 -8.19 -0.04
CA PHE A 160 7.17 -6.87 0.26
C PHE A 160 6.26 -6.00 1.15
N CYS A 161 4.94 -5.97 0.90
CA CYS A 161 4.01 -5.18 1.70
C CYS A 161 3.88 -5.68 3.15
N HIS A 162 4.06 -6.98 3.38
CA HIS A 162 4.05 -7.57 4.72
C HIS A 162 5.34 -7.28 5.50
N TYR A 163 6.50 -7.36 4.84
CA TYR A 163 7.79 -7.37 5.54
C TYR A 163 8.53 -6.03 5.51
N PHE A 164 8.51 -5.29 4.40
CA PHE A 164 9.46 -4.20 4.19
C PHE A 164 8.81 -2.85 3.88
N CYS A 165 7.57 -2.81 3.39
CA CYS A 165 6.98 -1.58 2.88
C CYS A 165 6.80 -0.49 3.97
N PRO A 166 7.52 0.65 3.92
CA PRO A 166 7.34 1.74 4.89
C PRO A 166 6.04 2.50 4.65
N ILE A 167 5.57 2.59 3.39
CA ILE A 167 4.29 3.25 3.03
C ILE A 167 3.11 2.51 3.67
N ALA A 168 3.22 1.19 3.85
CA ALA A 168 2.22 0.42 4.58
C ALA A 168 2.04 0.95 6.01
N VAL A 169 3.15 1.24 6.71
CA VAL A 169 3.11 1.75 8.09
C VAL A 169 2.43 3.10 8.17
N ILE A 170 2.75 4.03 7.26
CA ILE A 170 2.11 5.35 7.19
C ILE A 170 0.58 5.22 7.11
N MET A 171 0.06 4.38 6.21
CA MET A 171 -1.39 4.21 6.09
C MET A 171 -2.01 3.37 7.22
N ILE A 172 -1.27 2.44 7.82
CA ILE A 172 -1.72 1.73 9.04
C ILE A 172 -1.89 2.74 10.18
N LEU A 173 -0.97 3.69 10.33
CA LEU A 173 -1.06 4.74 11.34
C LEU A 173 -2.31 5.61 11.13
N GLY A 174 -2.56 6.09 9.91
CA GLY A 174 -3.77 6.85 9.63
C GLY A 174 -5.06 6.05 9.85
N ARG A 175 -5.07 4.77 9.47
CA ARG A 175 -6.20 3.87 9.79
C ARG A 175 -6.36 3.63 11.29
N LYS A 176 -5.28 3.53 12.06
CA LYS A 176 -5.37 3.38 13.52
C LYS A 176 -5.92 4.66 14.17
N MET A 177 -5.46 5.82 13.70
CA MET A 177 -5.92 7.13 14.17
C MET A 177 -7.41 7.33 13.90
N ARG A 178 -7.90 7.04 12.69
CA ARG A 178 -9.32 7.20 12.37
C ARG A 178 -10.21 6.30 13.24
N ASN A 179 -9.77 5.07 13.52
CA ASN A 179 -10.53 4.12 14.34
C ASN A 179 -10.58 4.60 15.81
N MET A 180 -9.48 5.18 16.30
CA MET A 180 -9.43 5.76 17.65
C MET A 180 -10.32 7.00 17.78
N LEU A 181 -10.41 7.80 16.72
CA LEU A 181 -11.25 9.01 16.65
C LEU A 181 -12.70 8.73 16.24
N ALA A 182 -13.09 7.45 16.06
CA ALA A 182 -14.40 7.04 15.55
C ALA A 182 -14.85 7.81 14.29
N TRP A 183 -13.90 8.10 13.39
CA TRP A 183 -14.13 8.92 12.21
C TRP A 183 -14.88 8.12 11.14
N PRO A 184 -15.93 8.68 10.49
CA PRO A 184 -16.67 7.98 9.44
C PRO A 184 -15.77 7.72 8.24
N ALA A 185 -15.49 6.44 7.99
CA ALA A 185 -14.51 6.03 7.00
C ALA A 185 -14.90 4.72 6.31
N LEU A 186 -14.36 4.54 5.10
CA LEU A 186 -14.61 3.33 4.32
C LEU A 186 -14.02 2.11 5.03
N HIS A 187 -14.87 1.13 5.28
CA HIS A 187 -14.52 -0.17 5.85
C HIS A 187 -15.36 -1.29 5.21
N LEU A 188 -15.10 -2.52 5.62
CA LEU A 188 -15.89 -3.69 5.23
C LEU A 188 -16.79 -4.08 6.40
N SER A 189 -18.04 -4.43 6.10
CA SER A 189 -18.99 -4.99 7.05
C SER A 189 -19.40 -6.38 6.57
N ALA A 190 -19.70 -7.28 7.50
CA ALA A 190 -20.11 -8.64 7.18
C ALA A 190 -21.34 -9.06 7.99
N GLU A 191 -22.16 -9.93 7.39
CA GLU A 191 -23.29 -10.59 8.04
C GLU A 191 -22.95 -12.07 8.23
N LYS A 192 -22.73 -12.48 9.49
CA LYS A 192 -22.34 -13.85 9.83
C LYS A 192 -23.37 -14.89 9.37
N ASP A 193 -24.65 -14.59 9.50
CA ASP A 193 -25.75 -15.51 9.18
C ASP A 193 -25.83 -15.88 7.70
N ARG A 194 -25.32 -15.02 6.82
CA ARG A 194 -25.26 -15.30 5.37
C ARG A 194 -24.03 -16.14 5.00
N CYS A 195 -23.05 -16.29 5.89
CA CYS A 195 -21.80 -16.98 5.57
C CYS A 195 -22.00 -18.50 5.52
N SER A 196 -21.65 -19.11 4.38
CA SER A 196 -21.73 -20.56 4.17
C SER A 196 -20.39 -21.29 4.33
N ASP A 197 -19.44 -20.68 5.03
CA ASP A 197 -18.10 -21.23 5.32
C ASP A 197 -17.29 -21.76 4.12
N CYS A 198 -17.53 -21.21 2.92
CA CYS A 198 -16.93 -21.73 1.68
C CYS A 198 -15.43 -21.40 1.47
N MET A 199 -14.82 -20.61 2.37
CA MET A 199 -13.41 -20.18 2.37
C MET A 199 -12.92 -19.40 1.12
N ARG A 200 -13.80 -19.06 0.16
CA ARG A 200 -13.42 -18.34 -1.07
C ARG A 200 -12.83 -16.95 -0.79
N CYS A 201 -13.35 -16.25 0.22
CA CYS A 201 -12.84 -14.94 0.62
C CYS A 201 -11.38 -14.99 1.11
N SER A 202 -11.04 -15.95 1.99
CA SER A 202 -9.66 -16.14 2.49
C SER A 202 -8.71 -16.61 1.39
N LYS A 203 -9.14 -17.56 0.53
CA LYS A 203 -8.31 -18.06 -0.57
C LYS A 203 -7.94 -16.97 -1.59
N ASN A 204 -8.86 -16.06 -1.87
CA ASN A 204 -8.70 -15.02 -2.88
C ASN A 204 -8.23 -13.67 -2.32
N CYS A 205 -7.97 -13.57 -1.01
CA CYS A 205 -7.41 -12.35 -0.43
C CYS A 205 -5.97 -12.12 -0.92
N PRO A 206 -5.65 -10.99 -1.57
CA PRO A 206 -4.29 -10.69 -2.04
C PRO A 206 -3.31 -10.38 -0.89
N MET A 207 -3.82 -10.03 0.30
CA MET A 207 -3.04 -9.83 1.52
C MET A 207 -3.00 -11.08 2.42
N SER A 208 -3.45 -12.24 1.90
CA SER A 208 -3.43 -13.52 2.60
C SER A 208 -4.15 -13.54 3.97
N LEU A 209 -5.14 -12.65 4.17
CA LEU A 209 -5.93 -12.60 5.39
C LEU A 209 -6.95 -13.73 5.45
N ASP A 210 -7.21 -14.23 6.66
CA ASP A 210 -8.29 -15.17 6.89
C ASP A 210 -9.65 -14.47 7.04
N VAL A 211 -10.15 -14.00 5.90
CA VAL A 211 -11.40 -13.24 5.83
C VAL A 211 -12.60 -14.05 6.30
N ASN A 212 -12.59 -15.38 6.19
CA ASN A 212 -13.66 -16.22 6.70
C ASN A 212 -13.79 -16.08 8.22
N ILE A 213 -12.69 -16.22 8.95
CA ILE A 213 -12.68 -16.03 10.41
C ILE A 213 -13.15 -14.62 10.78
N MET A 214 -12.68 -13.60 10.06
CA MET A 214 -13.12 -12.21 10.23
C MET A 214 -14.65 -12.05 10.09
N VAL A 215 -15.26 -12.71 9.09
CA VAL A 215 -16.72 -12.73 8.92
C VAL A 215 -17.43 -13.45 10.06
N ARG A 216 -16.90 -14.60 10.52
CA ARG A 216 -17.51 -15.39 11.60
C ARG A 216 -17.47 -14.69 12.96
N GLN A 217 -16.47 -13.84 13.16
CA GLN A 217 -16.30 -12.99 14.35
C GLN A 217 -16.99 -11.63 14.22
N GLU A 218 -17.61 -11.34 13.05
CA GLU A 218 -18.22 -10.03 12.74
C GLU A 218 -17.24 -8.85 12.91
N SER A 219 -15.93 -9.14 12.83
CA SER A 219 -14.86 -8.18 12.96
C SER A 219 -14.05 -8.18 11.67
N MET A 220 -14.43 -7.27 10.77
CA MET A 220 -13.80 -7.10 9.47
C MET A 220 -12.60 -6.12 9.50
N GLU A 221 -12.26 -5.62 10.68
CA GLU A 221 -11.16 -4.69 10.89
C GLU A 221 -9.83 -5.45 11.01
N ASP A 222 -8.91 -5.15 10.09
CA ASP A 222 -7.55 -5.69 10.10
C ASP A 222 -6.60 -4.67 9.47
N SER A 223 -5.50 -4.33 10.16
CA SER A 223 -4.51 -3.34 9.72
C SER A 223 -3.89 -3.63 8.34
N GLU A 224 -3.86 -4.89 7.91
CA GLU A 224 -3.32 -5.35 6.63
C GLU A 224 -4.34 -5.30 5.50
N CYS A 225 -5.64 -5.12 5.80
CA CYS A 225 -6.65 -5.04 4.75
C CYS A 225 -6.45 -3.79 3.89
N ILE A 226 -6.22 -3.99 2.59
CA ILE A 226 -6.02 -2.94 1.58
C ILE A 226 -7.32 -2.51 0.87
N LEU A 227 -8.48 -2.92 1.39
CA LEU A 227 -9.80 -2.56 0.86
C LEU A 227 -9.96 -2.81 -0.66
N CYS A 228 -9.34 -3.87 -1.17
CA CYS A 228 -9.38 -4.25 -2.59
C CYS A 228 -10.74 -4.80 -3.06
N GLY A 229 -11.61 -5.22 -2.13
CA GLY A 229 -12.94 -5.73 -2.45
C GLY A 229 -12.97 -7.15 -3.02
N CYS A 230 -11.83 -7.85 -3.15
CA CYS A 230 -11.80 -9.21 -3.67
C CYS A 230 -12.75 -10.15 -2.90
N CYS A 231 -12.79 -10.05 -1.57
CA CYS A 231 -13.66 -10.85 -0.72
C CYS A 231 -15.16 -10.58 -0.94
N VAL A 232 -15.53 -9.33 -1.21
CA VAL A 232 -16.90 -8.92 -1.55
C VAL A 232 -17.34 -9.58 -2.86
N ASP A 233 -16.48 -9.52 -3.87
CA ASP A 233 -16.84 -9.93 -5.23
C ASP A 233 -16.86 -11.46 -5.41
N VAL A 234 -16.05 -12.21 -4.65
CA VAL A 234 -16.01 -13.69 -4.71
C VAL A 234 -17.03 -14.38 -3.80
N CYS A 235 -17.67 -13.65 -2.88
CA CYS A 235 -18.60 -14.24 -1.92
C CYS A 235 -19.94 -14.62 -2.59
N PRO A 236 -20.29 -15.92 -2.69
CA PRO A 236 -21.51 -16.35 -3.37
C PRO A 236 -22.79 -15.92 -2.64
N LYS A 237 -22.74 -15.85 -1.31
CA LYS A 237 -23.86 -15.46 -0.45
C LYS A 237 -23.94 -13.97 -0.15
N ARG A 238 -23.00 -13.17 -0.69
CA ARG A 238 -22.91 -11.72 -0.47
C ARG A 238 -22.93 -11.34 1.02
N ALA A 239 -22.21 -12.11 1.83
CA ALA A 239 -22.10 -11.88 3.26
C ALA A 239 -21.19 -10.69 3.60
N ILE A 240 -20.46 -10.11 2.64
CA ILE A 240 -19.49 -9.03 2.86
C ILE A 240 -19.87 -7.83 1.96
N ARG A 241 -19.84 -6.61 2.51
CA ARG A 241 -20.10 -5.36 1.77
C ARG A 241 -19.14 -4.25 2.21
N TYR A 242 -19.05 -3.21 1.39
CA TYR A 242 -18.46 -1.93 1.82
C TYR A 242 -19.46 -1.16 2.68
N ALA A 243 -18.97 -0.46 3.69
CA ALA A 243 -19.72 0.43 4.55
C ALA A 243 -18.91 1.71 4.81
N LEU A 244 -19.61 2.83 5.06
CA LEU A 244 -19.04 4.17 5.26
C LEU A 244 -19.22 4.69 6.69
N VAL A 245 -20.10 4.07 7.47
CA VAL A 245 -20.44 4.45 8.84
C VAL A 245 -20.33 3.19 9.69
N GLY A 246 -19.44 3.24 10.68
CA GLY A 246 -19.29 2.24 11.73
C GLY A 246 -19.90 2.78 13.00
#